data_AF-A0A848XMF1-F1
#
_entry.id   AF-A0A848XMF1-F1
#
_cell.length_a   1.000
_cell.length_b   1.000
_cell.length_c   1.000
_cell.angle_alpha   90.00
_cell.angle_beta   90.00
_cell.angle_gamma   90.00
#
_symmetry.space_group_name_H-M   'P 1'
#
loop_
_entity.id
_entity.type
_entity.pdbx_description
1 polymer ?
#
loop_
_entity_poly.entity_id
_entity_poly.type
_entity_poly.pdbx_seq_one_letter_code
_entity_poly.pdbx_strand_id
1 'polypeptide(L)'
;WEEPLGTIPDLAGVPGSEAWGSLVFGGPLVTGGGLTFVAAGMDDRIRAFDSETGAVLWEHELPAGGQAAPMTYRIDGRQYVVIVAGGRGGIGSPGDYIVAFTLPEG
;
A
#
# COMPACT_ATOMS: atom_id res chain seq x y z
N TRP A 1 -15.65 7.62 -3.07
CA TRP A 1 -15.52 7.34 -1.63
C TRP A 1 -14.39 8.19 -1.08
N GLU A 2 -14.33 8.37 0.24
CA GLU A 2 -13.28 9.09 0.93
C GLU A 2 -13.02 8.39 2.26
N GLU A 3 -11.84 7.80 2.41
CA GLU A 3 -11.45 7.00 3.58
C GLU A 3 -10.03 7.39 3.99
N PRO A 4 -9.75 7.59 5.29
CA PRO A 4 -8.41 7.83 5.78
C PRO A 4 -7.46 6.68 5.45
N LEU A 5 -6.28 7.00 4.90
CA LEU A 5 -5.30 5.99 4.51
C LEU A 5 -4.30 5.70 5.63
N GLY A 6 -4.37 4.49 6.18
CA GLY A 6 -3.38 3.94 7.12
C GLY A 6 -3.36 4.66 8.47
N THR A 7 -2.26 4.50 9.21
CA THR A 7 -2.07 5.14 10.53
C THR A 7 -0.68 5.74 10.68
N ILE A 8 -0.50 6.58 11.70
CA ILE A 8 0.82 7.08 12.14
C ILE A 8 1.23 6.25 13.36
N PRO A 9 2.15 5.27 13.22
CA PRO A 9 2.50 4.35 14.31
C PRO A 9 2.91 5.05 15.61
N ASP A 10 3.64 6.16 15.51
CA ASP A 10 4.08 6.96 16.66
C ASP A 10 2.92 7.55 17.48
N LEU A 11 1.72 7.62 16.90
CA LEU A 11 0.52 8.15 17.55
C LEU A 11 -0.43 7.06 18.06
N ALA A 12 -0.11 5.77 17.92
CA ALA A 12 -1.01 4.67 18.25
C ALA A 12 -1.53 4.65 19.71
N GLY A 13 -0.86 5.37 20.63
CA GLY A 13 -1.31 5.54 22.02
C GLY A 13 -2.31 6.68 22.25
N VAL A 14 -2.59 7.51 21.24
CA VAL A 14 -3.54 8.62 21.33
C VAL A 14 -4.94 8.12 21.00
N PRO A 15 -5.94 8.28 21.90
CA PRO A 15 -7.30 7.80 21.66
C PRO A 15 -7.89 8.36 20.35
N GLY A 16 -8.37 7.47 19.48
CA GLY A 16 -8.99 7.83 18.20
C GLY A 16 -8.01 8.02 17.03
N SER A 17 -6.71 7.87 17.26
CA SER A 17 -5.68 8.04 16.22
C SER A 17 -5.78 7.03 15.07
N GLU A 18 -6.39 5.87 15.31
CA GLU A 18 -6.62 4.83 14.31
C GLU A 18 -7.51 5.28 13.14
N ALA A 19 -8.34 6.30 13.35
CA ALA A 19 -9.28 6.81 12.35
C ALA A 19 -8.76 8.05 11.59
N TRP A 20 -7.57 8.56 11.92
CA TRP A 20 -7.09 9.83 11.35
C TRP A 20 -6.42 9.69 9.98
N GLY A 21 -6.02 8.48 9.60
CA GLY A 21 -5.16 8.28 8.44
C GLY A 21 -3.68 8.52 8.76
N SER A 22 -2.90 8.69 7.72
CA SER A 22 -1.46 8.96 7.80
C SER A 22 -1.01 10.02 6.80
N LEU A 23 0.25 10.44 6.93
CA LEU A 23 0.89 11.21 5.87
C LEU A 23 1.11 10.31 4.65
N VAL A 24 0.81 10.85 3.47
CA VAL A 24 0.83 10.10 2.20
C VAL A 24 2.01 10.58 1.34
N PHE A 25 2.92 9.68 0.97
CA PHE A 25 4.17 10.03 0.27
C PHE A 25 4.28 9.50 -1.17
N GLY A 26 3.49 8.48 -1.51
CA GLY A 26 3.44 7.85 -2.84
C GLY A 26 2.08 8.01 -3.53
N GLY A 27 2.05 7.71 -4.83
CA GLY A 27 0.83 7.71 -5.64
C GLY A 27 0.12 6.36 -5.68
N PRO A 28 -1.18 6.33 -6.03
CA PRO A 28 -1.89 5.08 -6.26
C PRO A 28 -1.54 4.45 -7.61
N LEU A 29 -1.75 3.14 -7.73
CA LEU A 29 -1.85 2.40 -8.98
C LEU A 29 -3.31 2.02 -9.23
N VAL A 30 -3.92 2.57 -10.29
CA VAL A 30 -5.29 2.22 -10.70
C VAL A 30 -5.24 1.23 -11.86
N THR A 31 -6.05 0.17 -11.80
CA THR A 31 -6.10 -0.88 -12.82
C THR A 31 -7.45 -0.94 -13.52
N GLY A 32 -7.46 -1.46 -14.76
CA GLY A 32 -8.71 -1.68 -15.50
C GLY A 32 -9.62 -2.78 -14.92
N GLY A 33 -9.18 -3.50 -13.89
CA GLY A 33 -9.97 -4.50 -13.18
C GLY A 33 -10.78 -3.93 -12.00
N GLY A 34 -10.83 -2.61 -11.84
CA GLY A 34 -11.56 -1.96 -10.75
C GLY A 34 -10.80 -1.92 -9.42
N LEU A 35 -9.50 -2.25 -9.40
CA LEU A 35 -8.67 -2.20 -8.20
C LEU A 35 -7.73 -0.99 -8.21
N THR A 36 -7.64 -0.32 -7.06
CA THR A 36 -6.68 0.75 -6.76
C THR A 36 -5.72 0.28 -5.68
N PHE A 37 -4.42 0.21 -5.99
CA PHE A 37 -3.38 -0.19 -5.04
C PHE A 37 -2.69 1.03 -4.45
N VAL A 38 -2.52 1.06 -3.12
CA VAL A 38 -1.86 2.16 -2.41
C VAL A 38 -0.95 1.61 -1.32
N ALA A 39 0.33 2.04 -1.32
CA ALA A 39 1.32 1.67 -0.30
C ALA A 39 1.86 2.88 0.47
N ALA A 40 1.23 4.05 0.27
CA ALA A 40 1.78 5.35 0.57
C ALA A 40 1.67 5.80 2.03
N GLY A 41 1.11 4.98 2.91
CA GLY A 41 0.90 5.29 4.31
C GLY A 41 2.11 4.98 5.19
N MET A 42 2.15 5.57 6.39
CA MET A 42 3.27 5.40 7.32
C MET A 42 3.30 4.05 8.05
N ASP A 43 2.36 3.17 7.77
CA ASP A 43 2.13 1.91 8.49
C ASP A 43 2.68 0.68 7.76
N ASP A 44 3.61 0.90 6.83
CA ASP A 44 4.34 -0.13 6.10
C ASP A 44 3.41 -1.17 5.44
N ARG A 45 2.26 -0.73 4.89
CA ARG A 45 1.30 -1.62 4.22
C ARG A 45 1.04 -1.21 2.78
N ILE A 46 0.86 -2.21 1.92
CA ILE A 46 0.20 -2.08 0.63
C ILE A 46 -1.24 -2.58 0.72
N ARG A 47 -2.17 -1.84 0.13
CA ARG A 47 -3.62 -2.13 0.15
C ARG A 47 -4.16 -2.15 -1.26
N ALA A 48 -5.11 -3.04 -1.52
CA ALA A 48 -5.94 -3.04 -2.70
C ALA A 48 -7.36 -2.61 -2.31
N PHE A 49 -7.80 -1.49 -2.87
CA PHE A 49 -9.14 -0.95 -2.71
C PHE A 49 -10.00 -1.31 -3.91
N ASP A 50 -11.26 -1.62 -3.65
CA ASP A 50 -12.31 -1.50 -4.64
C ASP A 50 -12.43 -0.03 -5.07
N SER A 51 -12.27 0.25 -6.36
CA SER A 51 -12.15 1.64 -6.85
C SER A 51 -13.47 2.40 -6.79
N GLU A 52 -14.61 1.71 -6.81
CA GLU A 52 -15.94 2.34 -6.79
C GLU A 52 -16.39 2.65 -5.36
N THR A 53 -16.12 1.73 -4.43
CA THR A 53 -16.65 1.78 -3.06
C THR A 53 -15.63 2.23 -2.02
N GLY A 54 -14.33 2.03 -2.26
CA GLY A 54 -13.28 2.31 -1.29
C GLY A 54 -13.09 1.22 -0.24
N ALA A 55 -13.76 0.08 -0.39
CA ALA A 55 -13.54 -1.05 0.48
C ALA A 55 -12.12 -1.61 0.29
N VAL A 56 -11.40 -1.83 1.39
CA VAL A 56 -10.15 -2.60 1.37
C VAL A 56 -10.51 -4.06 1.11
N LEU A 57 -10.12 -4.58 -0.06
CA LEU A 57 -10.35 -5.98 -0.44
C LEU A 57 -9.18 -6.88 -0.05
N TRP A 58 -7.98 -6.31 0.04
CA TRP A 58 -6.76 -7.01 0.40
C TRP A 58 -5.72 -6.04 0.95
N GLU A 59 -4.88 -6.52 1.85
CA GLU A 59 -3.71 -5.79 2.32
C GLU A 59 -2.56 -6.73 2.69
N HIS A 60 -1.35 -6.19 2.71
CA HIS A 60 -0.15 -6.90 3.10
C HIS A 60 0.85 -5.97 3.79
N GLU A 61 1.46 -6.47 4.85
CA GLU A 61 2.55 -5.80 5.56
C GLU A 61 3.84 -5.93 4.78
N LEU A 62 4.47 -4.81 4.47
CA LEU A 62 5.73 -4.74 3.74
C LEU A 62 6.90 -4.89 4.73
N PRO A 63 8.05 -5.43 4.26
CA PRO A 63 9.24 -5.57 5.10
C PRO A 63 9.90 -4.22 5.46
N ALA A 64 9.47 -3.13 4.81
CA ALA A 64 9.92 -1.76 5.02
C ALA A 64 8.86 -0.78 4.46
N GLY A 65 9.05 0.51 4.69
CA GLY A 65 8.15 1.56 4.22
C GLY A 65 7.92 1.55 2.71
N GLY A 66 6.66 1.44 2.30
CA GLY A 66 6.21 1.32 0.91
C GLY A 66 6.04 2.62 0.15
N GLN A 67 6.66 3.72 0.61
CA GLN A 67 6.37 5.14 0.28
C GLN A 67 6.59 5.55 -1.20
N ALA A 68 6.69 4.57 -2.10
CA ALA A 68 6.70 4.71 -3.55
C ALA A 68 5.30 4.47 -4.15
N ALA A 69 5.13 4.81 -5.43
CA ALA A 69 3.96 4.39 -6.19
C ALA A 69 4.12 2.93 -6.65
N PRO A 70 3.12 2.05 -6.43
CA PRO A 70 3.15 0.72 -7.01
C PRO A 70 3.12 0.78 -8.55
N MET A 71 3.62 -0.26 -9.21
CA MET A 71 3.49 -0.44 -10.65
C MET A 71 2.97 -1.84 -10.97
N THR A 72 2.51 -2.04 -12.20
CA THR A 72 2.10 -3.36 -12.68
C THR A 72 2.61 -3.64 -14.08
N TYR A 73 2.89 -4.90 -14.37
CA TYR A 73 3.25 -5.38 -15.70
C TYR A 73 2.70 -6.79 -15.92
N ARG A 74 2.81 -7.28 -17.16
CA ARG A 74 2.49 -8.67 -17.51
C ARG A 74 3.69 -9.37 -18.13
N ILE A 75 3.87 -10.64 -17.78
CA ILE A 75 4.82 -11.56 -18.39
C ILE A 75 4.19 -12.94 -18.43
N ASP A 76 4.33 -13.67 -19.54
CA ASP A 76 3.80 -15.02 -19.73
C ASP A 76 2.32 -15.18 -19.35
N GLY A 77 1.51 -14.17 -19.70
CA GLY A 77 0.07 -14.15 -19.42
C GLY A 77 -0.32 -13.83 -17.97
N ARG A 78 0.64 -13.64 -17.07
CA ARG A 78 0.41 -13.33 -15.65
C ARG A 78 0.65 -11.86 -15.36
N GLN A 79 -0.22 -11.26 -14.56
CA GLN A 79 -0.07 -9.89 -14.08
C GLN A 79 0.64 -9.87 -12.72
N TYR A 80 1.57 -8.94 -12.58
CA TYR A 80 2.32 -8.70 -11.35
C TYR A 80 2.07 -7.27 -10.88
N VAL A 81 1.88 -7.10 -9.57
CA VAL A 81 1.91 -5.78 -8.90
C VAL A 81 3.21 -5.72 -8.13
N VAL A 82 3.98 -4.65 -8.32
CA VAL A 82 5.32 -4.49 -7.73
C VAL A 82 5.41 -3.18 -6.98
N ILE A 83 6.09 -3.22 -5.84
CA ILE A 83 6.38 -2.05 -5.02
C ILE A 83 7.84 -2.10 -4.54
N VAL A 84 8.47 -0.92 -4.51
CA VAL A 84 9.73 -0.72 -3.80
C VAL A 84 9.39 -0.38 -2.35
N ALA A 85 9.73 -1.28 -1.43
CA ALA A 85 9.66 -1.07 0.01
C ALA A 85 11.05 -0.61 0.48
N GLY A 86 11.26 0.70 0.37
CA GLY A 86 12.56 1.36 0.48
C GLY A 86 12.65 2.38 1.61
N GLY A 87 11.77 2.30 2.62
CA GLY A 87 11.50 3.36 3.59
C GLY A 87 12.74 4.04 4.22
N ARG A 88 12.52 5.16 4.91
CA ARG A 88 13.62 5.92 5.55
C ARG A 88 13.27 6.32 6.97
N GLY A 89 14.28 6.53 7.80
CA GLY A 89 14.09 6.97 9.19
C GLY A 89 13.17 8.20 9.30
N GLY A 90 12.16 8.10 10.16
CA GLY A 90 11.12 9.11 10.35
C GLY A 90 9.91 8.99 9.41
N ILE A 91 9.97 8.13 8.39
CA ILE A 91 8.86 7.88 7.45
C ILE A 91 8.84 6.39 7.07
N GLY A 92 8.08 5.60 7.83
CA GLY A 92 8.04 4.14 7.73
C GLY A 92 9.35 3.46 8.16
N SER A 93 9.38 2.13 8.13
CA SER A 93 10.58 1.38 8.50
C SER A 93 11.65 1.42 7.39
N PRO A 94 12.96 1.54 7.72
CA PRO A 94 14.02 1.53 6.73
C PRO A 94 14.24 0.15 6.09
N GLY A 95 14.57 0.13 4.80
CA GLY A 95 14.94 -1.10 4.08
C GLY A 95 15.16 -0.86 2.60
N ASP A 96 15.54 -1.92 1.87
CA ASP A 96 15.80 -1.90 0.43
C ASP A 96 15.22 -3.18 -0.22
N TYR A 97 13.90 -3.21 -0.40
CA TYR A 97 13.20 -4.39 -0.93
C TYR A 97 12.40 -4.05 -2.20
N ILE A 98 12.35 -5.01 -3.12
CA ILE A 98 11.37 -5.04 -4.20
C ILE A 98 10.45 -6.23 -3.93
N VAL A 99 9.15 -5.95 -3.77
CA VAL A 99 8.14 -6.97 -3.48
C VAL A 99 7.21 -7.08 -4.68
N ALA A 100 6.97 -8.31 -5.14
CA ALA A 100 6.07 -8.59 -6.27
C ALA A 100 4.94 -9.52 -5.82
N PHE A 101 3.71 -9.17 -6.18
CA PHE A 101 2.49 -9.92 -5.89
C PHE A 101 1.87 -10.41 -7.20
N THR A 102 1.36 -11.64 -7.19
CA THR A 102 0.56 -12.21 -8.27
C THR A 102 -0.45 -13.19 -7.70
N LEU A 103 -1.50 -13.51 -8.46
CA LEU A 103 -2.46 -14.53 -8.05
C LEU A 103 -1.80 -15.93 -8.09
N PRO A 104 -2.19 -16.84 -7.18
CA PRO A 104 -1.81 -18.25 -7.27
C PRO A 104 -2.18 -18.87 -8.63
N GLU A 105 -1.45 -19.92 -9.00
CA GLU A 105 -1.86 -20.78 -10.12
C GLU A 105 -3.11 -21.56 -9.69
N GLY A 106 -4.09 -21.66 -10.61
CA GLY A 106 -5.31 -22.44 -10.41
C GLY A 106 -5.12 -23.92 -10.66
#